data_AF-A0A1Y3RJM5-F1
#
_entry.id   AF-A0A1Y3RJM5-F1
#
_cell.length_a   1.000
_cell.length_b   1.000
_cell.length_c   1.000
_cell.angle_alpha   90.00
_cell.angle_beta   90.00
_cell.angle_gamma   90.00
#
_symmetry.space_group_name_H-M   'P 1'
#
loop_
_entity.id
_entity.type
_entity.pdbx_description
1 polymer ?
#
loop_
_entity_poly.entity_id
_entity_poly.type
_entity_poly.pdbx_seq_one_letter_code
_entity_poly.pdbx_strand_id
1 'polypeptide(L)'
;MGCAPGFFVVGWRHAHRKERGMKQIFSFGLTAALLLACLTGCGGQAGGAAPGGTAPSGGQTPPASSVPETPAGQGQTPPVSPDPERGVAAGEISREEALAIALDNSDVPEGDAYNIKNETDSDNGIPIYDIEFETDYGDYDFEVAMADGRIVGADYEVDEEWLDALDGSPVTAEEATSIVAGKVSGASAADVSVWEESGDGRGRYEGELFLDGMKYEFELDPRTGRIFDWNADLRD
;
A
#
# COMPACT_ATOMS: atom_id res chain seq x y z
N MET A 1 -36.83 -17.32 -51.77
CA MET A 1 -37.22 -16.82 -50.44
C MET A 1 -36.03 -17.03 -49.52
N GLY A 2 -35.45 -16.10 -48.78
CA GLY A 2 -35.72 -14.70 -48.48
C GLY A 2 -34.71 -14.26 -47.40
N CYS A 3 -34.52 -12.95 -47.27
CA CYS A 3 -33.91 -12.22 -46.15
C CYS A 3 -32.37 -12.21 -45.97
N ALA A 4 -31.82 -11.01 -46.19
CA ALA A 4 -30.61 -10.44 -45.59
C ALA A 4 -30.87 -10.07 -44.10
N PRO A 5 -30.08 -9.18 -43.44
CA PRO A 5 -28.62 -9.04 -43.27
C PRO A 5 -28.25 -9.07 -41.75
N GLY A 6 -26.97 -8.92 -41.37
CA GLY A 6 -26.64 -8.66 -39.96
C GLY A 6 -25.16 -8.44 -39.65
N PHE A 7 -24.72 -7.19 -39.72
CA PHE A 7 -23.58 -6.63 -38.96
C PHE A 7 -23.82 -6.78 -37.45
N PHE A 8 -22.81 -7.12 -36.64
CA PHE A 8 -22.63 -6.67 -35.23
C PHE A 8 -21.14 -6.90 -34.87
N VAL A 9 -20.29 -5.87 -34.87
CA VAL A 9 -20.00 -4.88 -33.81
C VAL A 9 -19.05 -5.41 -32.73
N VAL A 10 -17.94 -4.67 -32.63
CA VAL A 10 -16.86 -4.66 -31.64
C VAL A 10 -17.42 -4.53 -30.21
N GLY A 11 -16.91 -5.36 -29.29
CA GLY A 11 -17.14 -5.22 -27.86
C GLY A 11 -15.86 -4.85 -27.12
N TRP A 12 -15.67 -3.56 -26.85
CA TRP A 12 -14.78 -3.06 -25.81
C TRP A 12 -15.26 -3.55 -24.45
N ARG A 13 -14.38 -4.12 -23.63
CA ARG A 13 -14.65 -4.32 -22.20
C ARG A 13 -14.40 -3.01 -21.48
N HIS A 14 -15.48 -2.44 -20.94
CA HIS A 14 -15.47 -1.30 -20.02
C HIS A 14 -14.78 -1.70 -18.72
N ALA A 15 -13.72 -0.99 -18.34
CA ALA A 15 -13.26 -0.93 -16.96
C ALA A 15 -14.24 -0.05 -16.18
N HIS A 16 -14.88 -0.62 -15.16
CA HIS A 16 -15.71 0.14 -14.24
C HIS A 16 -14.79 0.84 -13.23
N ARG A 17 -14.44 2.09 -13.54
CA ARG A 17 -13.94 3.07 -12.58
C ARG A 17 -15.04 3.34 -11.55
N LYS A 18 -14.88 2.87 -10.32
CA LYS A 18 -15.63 3.41 -9.18
C LYS A 18 -14.87 4.63 -8.68
N GLU A 19 -15.34 5.82 -9.04
CA GLU A 19 -14.94 7.04 -8.34
C GLU A 19 -15.57 6.96 -6.94
N ARG A 20 -14.78 6.56 -5.94
CA ARG A 20 -15.13 6.72 -4.53
C ARG A 20 -14.60 8.09 -4.11
N GLY A 21 -15.52 8.97 -3.74
CA GLY A 21 -15.22 10.35 -3.40
C GLY A 21 -14.32 10.45 -2.18
N MET A 22 -13.33 11.33 -2.30
CA MET A 22 -12.48 11.88 -1.25
C MET A 22 -13.29 12.12 0.03
N LYS A 23 -13.05 11.32 1.06
CA LYS A 23 -13.48 11.66 2.42
C LYS A 23 -12.27 12.29 3.08
N GLN A 24 -12.34 13.61 3.30
CA GLN A 24 -11.43 14.28 4.21
C GLN A 24 -11.58 13.60 5.58
N ILE A 25 -10.62 12.75 5.92
CA ILE A 25 -10.46 12.22 7.26
C ILE A 25 -9.86 13.34 8.09
N PHE A 26 -10.75 14.09 8.73
CA PHE A 26 -10.36 14.94 9.83
C PHE A 26 -9.91 14.03 10.97
N SER A 27 -8.64 14.13 11.34
CA SER A 27 -8.12 13.60 12.59
C SER A 27 -9.00 14.08 13.76
N PHE A 28 -9.79 13.17 14.32
CA PHE A 28 -10.54 13.35 15.57
C PHE A 28 -10.79 11.99 16.21
N GLY A 29 -10.18 11.78 17.37
CA GLY A 29 -10.42 10.60 18.18
C GLY A 29 -11.82 10.50 18.80
N LEU A 30 -11.99 9.35 19.48
CA LEU A 30 -12.97 9.03 20.54
C LEU A 30 -14.32 8.38 20.14
N THR A 31 -14.45 7.10 20.53
CA THR A 31 -15.63 6.32 21.00
C THR A 31 -16.77 5.94 20.04
N ALA A 32 -17.08 4.63 19.94
CA ALA A 32 -18.15 3.97 20.70
C ALA A 32 -18.50 2.56 20.17
N ALA A 33 -18.59 1.60 21.09
CA ALA A 33 -19.07 0.23 20.87
C ALA A 33 -20.56 0.17 20.50
N LEU A 34 -20.95 -0.79 19.63
CA LEU A 34 -22.33 -1.25 19.50
C LEU A 34 -22.44 -2.73 19.05
N LEU A 35 -23.15 -3.51 19.86
CA LEU A 35 -23.54 -4.92 19.69
C LEU A 35 -24.58 -5.16 18.58
N LEU A 36 -24.53 -6.35 17.93
CA LEU A 36 -25.53 -7.46 18.00
C LEU A 36 -25.95 -8.11 16.64
N ALA A 37 -25.90 -9.46 16.64
CA ALA A 37 -26.79 -10.47 16.02
C ALA A 37 -26.54 -11.05 14.60
N CYS A 38 -26.04 -12.30 14.61
CA CYS A 38 -26.51 -13.54 13.93
C CYS A 38 -27.19 -13.48 12.55
N LEU A 39 -26.75 -14.33 11.60
CA LEU A 39 -27.42 -15.59 11.21
C LEU A 39 -26.70 -16.35 10.06
N THR A 40 -26.79 -17.67 10.17
CA THR A 40 -26.34 -18.79 9.33
C THR A 40 -26.87 -18.84 7.88
N GLY A 41 -26.08 -19.39 6.95
CA GLY A 41 -26.58 -19.90 5.66
C GLY A 41 -25.59 -20.83 4.93
N CYS A 42 -25.96 -22.11 4.75
CA CYS A 42 -25.18 -23.20 4.17
C CYS A 42 -25.49 -23.51 2.68
N GLY A 43 -24.54 -24.16 1.99
CA GLY A 43 -24.73 -25.09 0.85
C GLY A 43 -24.40 -24.50 -0.53
N GLY A 44 -23.74 -25.15 -1.50
CA GLY A 44 -23.35 -26.55 -1.76
C GLY A 44 -23.34 -26.74 -3.30
N GLN A 45 -22.17 -26.88 -3.93
CA GLN A 45 -21.61 -28.10 -4.54
C GLN A 45 -21.95 -28.43 -6.03
N ALA A 46 -20.86 -28.47 -6.82
CA ALA A 46 -20.41 -29.40 -7.89
C ALA A 46 -21.02 -29.48 -9.31
N GLY A 47 -20.06 -29.66 -10.25
CA GLY A 47 -20.12 -30.55 -11.43
C GLY A 47 -20.06 -29.78 -12.76
N GLY A 48 -19.22 -30.09 -13.75
CA GLY A 48 -18.23 -31.14 -13.97
C GLY A 48 -17.81 -31.17 -15.46
N ALA A 49 -16.71 -31.89 -15.73
CA ALA A 49 -16.30 -32.52 -17.00
C ALA A 49 -15.66 -31.71 -18.17
N ALA A 50 -14.43 -32.13 -18.48
CA ALA A 50 -13.67 -32.02 -19.74
C ALA A 50 -14.29 -32.93 -20.86
N PRO A 51 -13.70 -33.22 -22.06
CA PRO A 51 -12.34 -32.92 -22.57
C PRO A 51 -12.22 -32.58 -24.10
N GLY A 52 -10.98 -32.33 -24.56
CA GLY A 52 -10.50 -32.92 -25.84
C GLY A 52 -9.83 -32.03 -26.90
N GLY A 53 -8.52 -32.25 -27.12
CA GLY A 53 -7.79 -32.19 -28.41
C GLY A 53 -7.50 -30.81 -29.02
N THR A 54 -6.45 -30.53 -29.80
CA THR A 54 -5.32 -31.29 -30.38
C THR A 54 -4.29 -30.25 -30.85
N ALA A 55 -2.98 -30.55 -30.78
CA ALA A 55 -1.88 -29.80 -31.42
C ALA A 55 -1.93 -29.95 -32.98
N PRO A 56 -1.20 -29.18 -33.83
CA PRO A 56 0.28 -29.11 -33.81
C PRO A 56 0.98 -27.81 -34.31
N SER A 57 2.22 -27.65 -33.81
CA SER A 57 3.50 -27.39 -34.52
C SER A 57 3.72 -26.20 -35.48
N GLY A 58 4.81 -25.47 -35.19
CA GLY A 58 5.65 -24.69 -36.11
C GLY A 58 5.99 -23.33 -35.48
N GLY A 59 7.23 -22.88 -35.25
CA GLY A 59 8.54 -23.32 -35.72
C GLY A 59 9.34 -22.07 -36.11
N GLN A 60 10.47 -21.86 -35.41
CA GLN A 60 11.67 -21.09 -35.81
C GLN A 60 11.78 -19.57 -35.49
N THR A 61 12.94 -19.29 -34.90
CA THR A 61 13.57 -18.02 -34.50
C THR A 61 14.59 -17.58 -35.59
N PRO A 62 15.41 -16.52 -35.38
CA PRO A 62 15.45 -15.22 -36.06
C PRO A 62 16.64 -15.17 -37.10
N PRO A 63 17.28 -14.06 -37.57
CA PRO A 63 17.86 -12.94 -36.78
C PRO A 63 17.98 -11.53 -37.46
N ALA A 64 18.47 -10.57 -36.64
CA ALA A 64 19.51 -9.56 -36.91
C ALA A 64 19.21 -8.19 -37.58
N SER A 65 19.74 -7.15 -36.89
CA SER A 65 20.51 -5.97 -37.40
C SER A 65 19.76 -4.92 -38.26
N SER A 66 19.97 -3.60 -38.22
CA SER A 66 20.84 -2.67 -37.48
C SER A 66 20.26 -1.24 -37.66
N VAL A 67 20.49 -0.40 -36.64
CA VAL A 67 20.60 1.08 -36.50
C VAL A 67 20.79 1.94 -37.79
N PRO A 68 20.73 3.30 -37.75
CA PRO A 68 19.69 4.28 -37.33
C PRO A 68 19.31 5.27 -38.47
N GLU A 69 18.31 6.16 -38.31
CA GLU A 69 18.38 7.56 -38.82
C GLU A 69 17.35 8.47 -38.10
N THR A 70 17.84 9.66 -37.71
CA THR A 70 17.08 10.84 -37.28
C THR A 70 16.53 11.58 -38.50
N PRO A 71 15.37 12.24 -38.40
CA PRO A 71 15.38 13.67 -38.73
C PRO A 71 14.63 14.54 -37.71
N ALA A 72 15.20 15.73 -37.52
CA ALA A 72 14.64 16.84 -36.77
C ALA A 72 13.27 17.28 -37.34
N GLY A 73 12.30 17.45 -36.44
CA GLY A 73 11.03 18.08 -36.71
C GLY A 73 10.73 19.08 -35.59
N GLN A 74 10.79 20.36 -35.93
CA GLN A 74 10.43 21.47 -35.05
C GLN A 74 8.93 21.43 -34.74
N GLY A 75 8.59 21.25 -33.47
CA GLY A 75 7.25 21.46 -32.92
C GLY A 75 7.40 22.24 -31.62
N GLN A 76 7.06 23.52 -31.65
CA GLN A 76 7.01 24.37 -30.47
C GLN A 76 5.80 23.95 -29.62
N THR A 77 6.05 23.24 -28.54
CA THR A 77 5.13 23.14 -27.40
C THR A 77 5.51 24.21 -26.36
N PRO A 78 4.54 24.83 -25.66
CA PRO A 78 4.83 25.81 -24.61
C PRO A 78 5.71 25.18 -23.52
N PRO A 79 6.59 25.94 -22.86
CA PRO A 79 7.32 25.42 -21.70
C PRO A 79 6.29 25.13 -20.61
N VAL A 80 6.09 23.85 -20.30
CA VAL A 80 5.58 23.44 -18.99
C VAL A 80 6.72 23.78 -18.04
N SER A 81 6.52 24.80 -17.21
CA SER A 81 7.43 25.12 -16.12
C SER A 81 7.58 23.87 -15.25
N PRO A 82 8.78 23.30 -15.07
CA PRO A 82 9.00 22.49 -13.88
C PRO A 82 8.80 23.45 -12.70
N ASP A 83 7.92 23.08 -11.79
CA ASP A 83 7.88 23.63 -10.44
C ASP A 83 9.32 23.62 -9.90
N PRO A 84 9.81 24.68 -9.23
CA PRO A 84 11.19 24.66 -8.82
C PRO A 84 11.27 23.57 -7.76
N GLU A 85 12.09 22.55 -8.04
CA GLU A 85 12.93 21.99 -7.00
C GLU A 85 13.64 23.18 -6.34
N ARG A 86 12.99 23.74 -5.32
CA ARG A 86 13.60 24.66 -4.38
C ARG A 86 14.72 23.83 -3.80
N GLY A 87 15.93 24.08 -4.30
CA GLY A 87 17.11 23.28 -3.99
C GLY A 87 17.11 22.97 -2.51
N VAL A 88 17.04 21.68 -2.20
CA VAL A 88 17.18 21.12 -0.86
C VAL A 88 18.29 21.89 -0.15
N ALA A 89 17.97 22.50 0.99
CA ALA A 89 19.00 23.14 1.78
C ALA A 89 20.05 22.07 2.10
N ALA A 90 21.33 22.42 2.03
CA ALA A 90 22.39 21.44 2.21
C ALA A 90 22.22 20.70 3.56
N GLY A 91 21.79 19.43 3.50
CA GLY A 91 21.50 18.60 4.67
C GLY A 91 20.07 18.08 4.78
N GLU A 92 19.10 18.65 4.04
CA GLU A 92 17.73 18.12 3.98
C GLU A 92 17.63 16.97 2.96
N ILE A 93 16.76 16.00 3.25
CA ILE A 93 16.40 14.96 2.30
C ILE A 93 15.47 15.52 1.22
N SER A 94 15.45 14.88 0.05
CA SER A 94 14.52 15.17 -1.03
C SER A 94 13.14 14.55 -0.79
N ARG A 95 12.13 14.98 -1.55
CA ARG A 95 10.79 14.38 -1.55
C ARG A 95 10.84 12.91 -1.96
N GLU A 96 11.64 12.60 -2.98
CA GLU A 96 11.82 11.25 -3.50
C GLU A 96 12.47 10.33 -2.46
N GLU A 97 13.46 10.83 -1.71
CA GLU A 97 14.04 10.10 -0.58
C GLU A 97 13.01 9.88 0.55
N ALA A 98 12.18 10.88 0.86
CA ALA A 98 11.14 10.74 1.87
C ALA A 98 10.08 9.70 1.49
N LEU A 99 9.65 9.69 0.21
CA LEU A 99 8.73 8.67 -0.31
C LEU A 99 9.37 7.27 -0.26
N ALA A 100 10.65 7.14 -0.60
CA ALA A 100 11.35 5.87 -0.50
C ALA A 100 11.42 5.35 0.95
N ILE A 101 11.58 6.26 1.94
CA ILE A 101 11.53 5.90 3.37
C ILE A 101 10.14 5.40 3.76
N ALA A 102 9.07 6.07 3.32
CA ALA A 102 7.70 5.65 3.62
C ALA A 102 7.40 4.25 3.04
N LEU A 103 7.73 4.02 1.77
CA LEU A 103 7.53 2.74 1.08
C LEU A 103 8.35 1.59 1.69
N ASP A 104 9.61 1.84 2.04
CA ASP A 104 10.47 0.86 2.72
C ASP A 104 9.94 0.54 4.12
N ASN A 105 9.52 1.57 4.88
CA ASN A 105 8.98 1.37 6.21
C ASN A 105 7.71 0.50 6.18
N SER A 106 6.80 0.74 5.24
CA SER A 106 5.54 0.00 5.11
C SER A 106 5.63 -1.35 4.39
N ASP A 107 6.83 -1.77 3.96
CA ASP A 107 7.04 -2.95 3.10
C ASP A 107 6.20 -2.91 1.80
N VAL A 108 5.91 -1.72 1.27
CA VAL A 108 5.14 -1.52 0.03
C VAL A 108 6.09 -1.41 -1.18
N PRO A 109 5.97 -2.29 -2.19
CA PRO A 109 6.70 -2.13 -3.43
C PRO A 109 6.29 -0.83 -4.14
N GLU A 110 7.26 -0.06 -4.65
CA GLU A 110 7.01 1.20 -5.38
C GLU A 110 5.98 1.03 -6.53
N GLY A 111 5.96 -0.13 -7.18
CA GLY A 111 5.03 -0.43 -8.28
C GLY A 111 3.57 -0.65 -7.86
N ASP A 112 3.31 -0.86 -6.56
CA ASP A 112 1.96 -1.08 -6.01
C ASP A 112 1.33 0.23 -5.52
N ALA A 113 2.14 1.26 -5.30
CA ALA A 113 1.69 2.57 -4.82
C ALA A 113 1.09 3.42 -5.96
N TYR A 114 -0.07 4.01 -5.71
CA TYR A 114 -0.72 4.96 -6.60
C TYR A 114 -1.39 6.10 -5.80
N ASN A 115 -1.95 7.09 -6.49
CA ASN A 115 -2.53 8.31 -5.89
C ASN A 115 -1.56 9.07 -4.94
N ILE A 116 -0.26 8.97 -5.20
CA ILE A 116 0.79 9.51 -4.35
C ILE A 116 0.70 11.05 -4.27
N LYS A 117 0.67 11.56 -3.03
CA LYS A 117 0.91 12.95 -2.67
C LYS A 117 2.16 13.03 -1.82
N ASN A 118 2.93 14.10 -2.02
CA ASN A 118 4.13 14.38 -1.25
C ASN A 118 4.27 15.90 -1.14
N GLU A 119 3.69 16.43 -0.07
CA GLU A 119 3.58 17.84 0.20
C GLU A 119 4.55 18.25 1.31
N THR A 120 4.72 19.55 1.50
CA THR A 120 5.62 20.12 2.51
C THR A 120 4.74 20.77 3.57
N ASP A 121 4.85 20.32 4.82
CA ASP A 121 4.11 20.88 5.95
C ASP A 121 5.02 21.01 7.20
N SER A 122 4.41 21.21 8.37
CA SER A 122 5.07 21.19 9.66
C SER A 122 4.13 20.64 10.73
N ASP A 123 4.61 19.62 11.45
CA ASP A 123 3.98 19.15 12.69
C ASP A 123 4.88 19.49 13.89
N ASN A 124 4.28 19.99 14.97
CA ASN A 124 4.98 20.36 16.21
C ASN A 124 6.24 21.24 16.02
N GLY A 125 6.25 22.08 14.98
CA GLY A 125 7.39 22.94 14.61
C GLY A 125 8.53 22.23 13.89
N ILE A 126 8.37 20.96 13.53
CA ILE A 126 9.27 20.15 12.71
C ILE A 126 8.80 20.28 11.25
N PRO A 127 9.63 20.78 10.33
CA PRO A 127 9.34 20.70 8.90
C PRO A 127 9.29 19.25 8.43
N ILE A 128 8.19 18.85 7.80
CA ILE A 128 7.96 17.48 7.32
C ILE A 128 7.61 17.45 5.83
N TYR A 129 7.92 16.32 5.20
CA TYR A 129 7.16 15.85 4.04
C TYR A 129 5.94 15.09 4.54
N ASP A 130 4.78 15.55 4.14
CA ASP A 130 3.47 14.90 4.35
C ASP A 130 3.18 14.05 3.11
N ILE A 131 3.16 12.73 3.30
CA ILE A 131 3.15 11.74 2.23
C ILE A 131 1.91 10.85 2.38
N GLU A 132 1.04 10.89 1.36
CA GLU A 132 -0.11 10.00 1.26
C GLU A 132 0.06 9.11 0.02
N PHE A 133 -0.25 7.83 0.13
CA PHE A 133 -0.40 6.96 -1.04
C PHE A 133 -1.40 5.82 -0.79
N GLU A 134 -1.92 5.26 -1.88
CA GLU A 134 -2.87 4.16 -1.86
C GLU A 134 -2.22 2.93 -2.51
N THR A 135 -2.69 1.75 -2.11
CA THR A 135 -2.45 0.48 -2.80
C THR A 135 -3.78 -0.20 -3.08
N ASP A 136 -3.76 -1.32 -3.81
CA ASP A 136 -4.97 -2.14 -3.99
C ASP A 136 -5.45 -2.80 -2.67
N TYR A 137 -4.72 -2.64 -1.57
CA TYR A 137 -4.91 -3.35 -0.30
C TYR A 137 -4.75 -2.46 0.94
N GLY A 138 -4.73 -1.14 0.81
CA GLY A 138 -4.56 -0.27 1.97
C GLY A 138 -4.25 1.17 1.62
N ASP A 139 -4.42 2.03 2.61
CA ASP A 139 -4.19 3.48 2.57
C ASP A 139 -3.05 3.82 3.56
N TYR A 140 -2.16 4.74 3.16
CA TYR A 140 -0.94 5.03 3.90
C TYR A 140 -0.72 6.53 4.02
N ASP A 141 -0.41 6.97 5.25
CA ASP A 141 -0.05 8.34 5.61
C ASP A 141 1.27 8.32 6.40
N PHE A 142 2.21 9.17 6.01
CA PHE A 142 3.51 9.34 6.64
C PHE A 142 3.92 10.80 6.75
N GLU A 143 4.40 11.17 7.92
CA GLU A 143 5.06 12.44 8.18
C GLU A 143 6.56 12.19 8.39
N VAL A 144 7.38 12.64 7.43
CA VAL A 144 8.83 12.40 7.41
C VAL A 144 9.58 13.72 7.59
N ALA A 145 10.39 13.83 8.65
CA ALA A 145 11.18 15.02 8.93
C ALA A 145 12.17 15.32 7.79
N MET A 146 12.10 16.53 7.23
CA MET A 146 12.97 16.93 6.11
C MET A 146 14.46 16.94 6.48
N ALA A 147 14.78 17.15 7.76
CA ALA A 147 16.14 17.35 8.22
C ALA A 147 17.01 16.07 8.14
N ASP A 148 16.40 14.90 8.32
CA ASP A 148 17.13 13.64 8.49
C ASP A 148 16.37 12.39 8.01
N GLY A 149 15.12 12.52 7.55
CA GLY A 149 14.30 11.40 7.12
C GLY A 149 13.67 10.59 8.25
N ARG A 150 13.73 11.07 9.50
CA ARG A 150 13.05 10.42 10.63
C ARG A 150 11.53 10.49 10.44
N ILE A 151 10.85 9.37 10.58
CA ILE A 151 9.38 9.31 10.64
C ILE A 151 8.92 9.89 11.99
N VAL A 152 8.07 10.91 11.93
CA VAL A 152 7.50 11.60 13.09
C VAL A 152 5.99 11.41 13.23
N GLY A 153 5.37 10.87 12.19
CA GLY A 153 3.97 10.48 12.13
C GLY A 153 3.82 9.35 11.11
N ALA A 154 2.99 8.36 11.40
CA ALA A 154 2.53 7.40 10.41
C ALA A 154 1.19 6.79 10.82
N ASP A 155 0.29 6.64 9.88
CA ASP A 155 -0.99 5.97 10.05
C ASP A 155 -1.29 5.16 8.79
N TYR A 156 -1.40 3.85 8.89
CA TYR A 156 -1.80 3.03 7.75
C TYR A 156 -2.62 1.81 8.17
N GLU A 157 -3.54 1.44 7.28
CA GLU A 157 -4.38 0.25 7.41
C GLU A 157 -4.29 -0.59 6.12
N VAL A 158 -4.12 -1.89 6.30
CA VAL A 158 -4.12 -2.91 5.23
C VAL A 158 -5.39 -3.74 5.33
N ASP A 159 -6.10 -3.85 4.21
CA ASP A 159 -7.37 -4.56 4.09
C ASP A 159 -7.27 -6.01 4.61
N GLU A 160 -8.12 -6.36 5.57
CA GLU A 160 -8.14 -7.70 6.16
C GLU A 160 -8.47 -8.79 5.13
N GLU A 161 -9.34 -8.50 4.16
CA GLU A 161 -9.68 -9.44 3.10
C GLU A 161 -8.48 -9.75 2.18
N TRP A 162 -7.58 -8.78 2.01
CA TRP A 162 -6.35 -9.01 1.26
C TRP A 162 -5.42 -9.96 2.03
N LEU A 163 -5.26 -9.75 3.34
CA LEU A 163 -4.48 -10.63 4.22
C LEU A 163 -5.03 -12.06 4.24
N ASP A 164 -6.36 -12.19 4.25
CA ASP A 164 -7.01 -13.51 4.26
C ASP A 164 -6.69 -14.35 3.03
N ALA A 165 -6.43 -13.71 1.90
CA ALA A 165 -6.04 -14.36 0.66
C ALA A 165 -4.54 -14.70 0.58
N LEU A 166 -3.72 -14.18 1.50
CA LEU A 166 -2.29 -14.47 1.53
C LEU A 166 -2.01 -15.85 2.12
N ASP A 167 -1.10 -16.56 1.47
CA ASP A 167 -0.36 -17.64 2.11
C ASP A 167 0.65 -17.03 3.08
N GLY A 168 0.74 -17.60 4.28
CA GLY A 168 1.60 -17.10 5.33
C GLY A 168 2.38 -18.21 6.03
N SER A 169 3.47 -17.82 6.68
CA SER A 169 4.13 -18.66 7.67
C SER A 169 3.71 -18.13 9.03
N PRO A 170 2.91 -18.88 9.81
CA PRO A 170 2.43 -18.39 11.09
C PRO A 170 3.59 -17.99 12.00
N VAL A 171 3.45 -16.83 12.63
CA VAL A 171 4.42 -16.28 13.57
C VAL A 171 3.93 -16.40 15.00
N THR A 172 4.86 -16.52 15.93
CA THR A 172 4.63 -16.44 17.37
C THR A 172 4.66 -14.98 17.84
N ALA A 173 4.17 -14.72 19.06
CA ALA A 173 4.25 -13.40 19.67
C ALA A 173 5.72 -12.88 19.82
N GLU A 174 6.68 -13.79 20.03
CA GLU A 174 8.11 -13.45 20.09
C GLU A 174 8.66 -13.02 18.72
N GLU A 175 8.21 -13.66 17.65
CA GLU A 175 8.52 -13.27 16.27
C GLU A 175 7.84 -11.95 15.91
N ALA A 176 6.58 -11.74 16.30
CA ALA A 176 5.86 -10.47 16.13
C ALA A 176 6.60 -9.30 16.79
N THR A 177 7.09 -9.51 18.01
CA THR A 177 7.94 -8.55 18.73
C THR A 177 9.19 -8.18 17.93
N SER A 178 9.85 -9.17 17.32
CA SER A 178 11.06 -8.95 16.51
C SER A 178 10.76 -8.23 15.19
N ILE A 179 9.62 -8.52 14.56
CA ILE A 179 9.15 -7.86 13.33
C ILE A 179 8.93 -6.37 13.61
N VAL A 180 8.18 -6.04 14.67
CA VAL A 180 7.87 -4.67 15.05
C VAL A 180 9.14 -3.90 15.45
N ALA A 181 10.02 -4.50 16.25
CA ALA A 181 11.30 -3.87 16.60
C ALA A 181 12.18 -3.60 15.38
N GLY A 182 12.12 -4.46 14.35
CA GLY A 182 12.85 -4.25 13.09
C GLY A 182 12.37 -3.04 12.28
N LYS A 183 11.09 -2.66 12.41
CA LYS A 183 10.48 -1.52 11.72
C LYS A 183 10.85 -0.18 12.36
N VAL A 184 11.16 -0.16 13.65
CA VAL A 184 11.49 1.07 14.39
C VAL A 184 13.00 1.16 14.60
N SER A 185 13.64 2.08 13.88
CA SER A 185 15.09 2.30 13.99
C SER A 185 15.50 2.60 15.44
N GLY A 186 16.38 1.76 15.99
CA GLY A 186 16.89 1.89 17.37
C GLY A 186 16.10 1.08 18.41
N ALA A 187 14.93 0.53 18.06
CA ALA A 187 14.19 -0.36 18.95
C ALA A 187 14.83 -1.75 19.03
N SER A 188 14.59 -2.41 20.16
CA SER A 188 14.86 -3.82 20.35
C SER A 188 13.58 -4.56 20.69
N ALA A 189 13.61 -5.89 20.57
CA ALA A 189 12.51 -6.76 21.01
C ALA A 189 12.10 -6.52 22.48
N ALA A 190 13.00 -6.03 23.33
CA ALA A 190 12.69 -5.75 24.73
C ALA A 190 11.84 -4.48 24.94
N ASP A 191 11.76 -3.62 23.93
CA ASP A 191 11.02 -2.35 23.98
C ASP A 191 9.55 -2.52 23.54
N VAL A 192 9.20 -3.68 22.96
CA VAL A 192 7.87 -3.95 22.40
C VAL A 192 7.04 -4.77 23.39
N SER A 193 5.85 -4.28 23.69
CA SER A 193 4.83 -5.02 24.44
C SER A 193 3.81 -5.60 23.46
N VAL A 194 3.58 -6.91 23.52
CA VAL A 194 2.65 -7.62 22.62
C VAL A 194 1.65 -8.44 23.43
N TRP A 195 0.38 -8.41 23.03
CA TRP A 195 -0.66 -9.30 23.54
C TRP A 195 -1.46 -9.92 22.39
N GLU A 196 -2.04 -11.09 22.64
CA GLU A 196 -2.92 -11.77 21.69
C GLU A 196 -4.36 -11.35 21.95
N GLU A 197 -5.03 -10.88 20.91
CA GLU A 197 -6.47 -10.60 20.91
C GLU A 197 -7.17 -11.63 20.01
N SER A 198 -8.31 -12.15 20.44
CA SER A 198 -9.01 -13.25 19.75
C SER A 198 -10.52 -13.27 20.00
N GLY A 199 -11.08 -12.19 20.56
CA GLY A 199 -12.48 -12.12 21.00
C GLY A 199 -13.53 -12.03 19.90
N ASP A 200 -13.14 -11.74 18.65
CA ASP A 200 -14.06 -11.47 17.53
C ASP A 200 -14.06 -12.56 16.44
N GLY A 201 -13.21 -13.59 16.57
CA GLY A 201 -13.07 -14.68 15.61
C GLY A 201 -11.90 -14.53 14.63
N ARG A 202 -11.13 -13.43 14.71
CA ARG A 202 -9.86 -13.23 13.99
C ARG A 202 -8.77 -12.99 15.03
N GLY A 203 -7.90 -13.98 15.22
CA GLY A 203 -6.76 -13.83 16.12
C GLY A 203 -5.76 -12.82 15.55
N ARG A 204 -5.29 -11.89 16.38
CA ARG A 204 -4.25 -10.91 16.03
C ARG A 204 -3.28 -10.70 17.19
N TYR A 205 -2.08 -10.23 16.87
CA TYR A 205 -1.18 -9.65 17.86
C TYR A 205 -1.35 -8.15 17.85
N GLU A 206 -1.73 -7.59 18.99
CA GLU A 206 -1.76 -6.15 19.21
C GLU A 206 -0.57 -5.77 20.08
N GLY A 207 -0.10 -4.54 19.95
CA GLY A 207 0.98 -4.10 20.79
C GLY A 207 1.27 -2.62 20.73
N GLU A 208 2.19 -2.23 21.59
CA GLU A 208 2.71 -0.88 21.64
C GLU A 208 4.21 -0.87 21.93
N LEU A 209 4.88 0.19 21.52
CA LEU A 209 6.21 0.54 22.01
C LEU A 209 6.36 2.06 22.15
N PHE A 210 7.32 2.48 22.97
CA PHE A 210 7.66 3.88 23.18
C PHE A 210 9.17 4.07 23.06
N LEU A 211 9.60 4.91 22.12
CA LEU A 211 11.02 5.18 21.88
C LEU A 211 11.20 6.61 21.40
N ASP A 212 12.19 7.33 21.94
CA ASP A 212 12.58 8.67 21.50
C ASP A 212 11.43 9.70 21.40
N GLY A 213 10.46 9.59 22.32
CA GLY A 213 9.28 10.46 22.36
C GLY A 213 8.16 10.04 21.40
N MET A 214 8.36 9.01 20.58
CA MET A 214 7.31 8.42 19.74
C MET A 214 6.54 7.36 20.53
N LYS A 215 5.21 7.33 20.37
CA LYS A 215 4.37 6.18 20.70
C LYS A 215 4.03 5.44 19.42
N TYR A 216 4.11 4.13 19.46
CA TYR A 216 3.71 3.26 18.37
C TYR A 216 2.64 2.31 18.87
N GLU A 217 1.59 2.10 18.08
CA GLU A 217 0.55 1.09 18.26
C GLU A 217 0.46 0.28 16.97
N PHE A 218 0.22 -1.03 17.08
CA PHE A 218 0.15 -1.88 15.91
C PHE A 218 -0.81 -3.05 16.10
N GLU A 219 -1.35 -3.52 14.97
CA GLU A 219 -1.96 -4.84 14.85
C GLU A 219 -1.22 -5.67 13.79
N LEU A 220 -0.92 -6.92 14.13
CA LEU A 220 -0.17 -7.86 13.30
C LEU A 220 -0.97 -9.15 13.11
N ASP A 221 -1.06 -9.61 11.87
CA ASP A 221 -1.70 -10.89 11.54
C ASP A 221 -0.76 -12.07 11.85
N PRO A 222 -1.09 -12.94 12.83
CA PRO A 222 -0.26 -14.05 13.23
C PRO A 222 -0.10 -15.09 12.12
N ARG A 223 -0.97 -15.12 11.10
CA ARG A 223 -0.86 -16.09 10.01
C ARG A 223 0.23 -15.72 9.01
N THR A 224 0.38 -14.43 8.72
CA THR A 224 1.27 -13.91 7.68
C THR A 224 2.50 -13.21 8.21
N GLY A 225 2.48 -12.75 9.47
CA GLY A 225 3.54 -11.91 10.02
C GLY A 225 3.46 -10.45 9.58
N ARG A 226 2.38 -10.03 8.94
CA ARG A 226 2.22 -8.65 8.43
C ARG A 226 1.58 -7.75 9.47
N ILE A 227 2.19 -6.60 9.70
CA ILE A 227 1.56 -5.48 10.39
C ILE A 227 0.52 -4.90 9.43
N PHE A 228 -0.74 -4.85 9.86
CA PHE A 228 -1.85 -4.39 9.04
C PHE A 228 -2.54 -3.15 9.56
N ASP A 229 -2.30 -2.79 10.81
CA ASP A 229 -2.66 -1.49 11.37
C ASP A 229 -1.40 -0.98 12.08
N TRP A 230 -1.04 0.26 11.80
CA TRP A 230 0.12 0.91 12.38
C TRP A 230 -0.16 2.39 12.61
N ASN A 231 -0.02 2.80 13.87
CA ASN A 231 -0.05 4.20 14.26
C ASN A 231 1.27 4.57 14.95
N ALA A 232 1.92 5.63 14.50
CA ALA A 232 3.11 6.21 15.10
C ALA A 232 2.89 7.70 15.30
N ASP A 233 2.94 8.15 16.55
CA ASP A 233 2.69 9.54 16.95
C ASP A 233 3.86 10.08 17.77
N LEU A 234 4.37 11.25 17.40
CA LEU A 234 5.26 12.02 18.28
C LEU A 234 4.47 12.52 19.50
N ARG A 235 5.01 12.30 20.71
CA ARG A 235 4.44 12.74 21.98
C ARG A 235 5.30 13.85 22.60
N ASP A 236 4.62 14.87 23.15
CA ASP A 236 5.20 16.01 23.88
C ASP A 236 5.71 15.68 25.30
#